data_AF-A0A631WLS0-F1
#
_entry.id   AF-A0A631WLS0-F1
#
_cell.length_a   1.000
_cell.length_b   1.000
_cell.length_c   1.000
_cell.angle_alpha   90.00
_cell.angle_beta   90.00
_cell.angle_gamma   90.00
#
_symmetry.space_group_name_H-M   'P 1'
#
loop_
_entity.id
_entity.type
_entity.pdbx_description
1 polymer ?
#
loop_
_entity_poly.entity_id
_entity_poly.type
_entity_poly.pdbx_seq_one_letter_code
_entity_poly.pdbx_strand_id
1 'polypeptide(L)'
;TLVSVYTGPTQSGAAWSAVPRVALNMVTAALVAQSAEALRGLNYDKQNWQQVYSTDGNITVKLPDGTTFTGPSWKYLSDNIVLQNDSRLTTINGKTGGIINGEISLTRSATENISNRIVFTTIVAAEGLTAWAERHNFADGTNRQILNLSSVSGSRKAVLHADGGVLCRAGMNNLSLLRTGYFIDYESGPISLYIDSTRMGAIQLSATSDRLLKKEIEYLSDMVGADPSANALNEVLQWNPATFKYKKRSIIPESDTHLGFIANDLVEVSPECVKGKGLEDGYDENNTAEAYSLDEIAMIAKLTLSIQELQKQISELQANGAGS
;
A
#
# COMPACT_ATOMS: atom_id res chain seq x y z
N THR A 1 -51.09 -22.67 -87.98
CA THR A 1 -50.72 -23.38 -89.23
C THR A 1 -49.38 -22.84 -89.72
N LEU A 2 -48.45 -23.70 -90.16
CA LEU A 2 -47.24 -23.25 -90.86
C LEU A 2 -47.66 -22.57 -92.17
N VAL A 3 -46.96 -21.51 -92.57
CA VAL A 3 -47.33 -20.65 -93.71
C VAL A 3 -46.94 -21.27 -95.07
N SER A 4 -46.25 -22.42 -95.09
CA SER A 4 -46.17 -23.29 -96.26
C SER A 4 -46.20 -24.77 -95.88
N VAL A 5 -46.84 -25.57 -96.73
CA VAL A 5 -46.94 -27.03 -96.57
C VAL A 5 -45.65 -27.66 -97.08
N TYR A 6 -45.02 -28.51 -96.26
CA TYR A 6 -43.83 -29.27 -96.66
C TYR A 6 -44.20 -30.29 -97.75
N THR A 7 -43.63 -30.16 -98.95
CA THR A 7 -43.88 -31.01 -100.13
C THR A 7 -42.81 -32.09 -100.32
N GLY A 8 -42.34 -32.70 -99.23
CA GLY A 8 -41.46 -33.88 -99.26
C GLY A 8 -42.24 -35.17 -98.97
N PRO A 9 -41.76 -36.35 -99.41
CA PRO A 9 -42.49 -37.61 -99.33
C PRO A 9 -42.84 -37.99 -97.88
N THR A 10 -44.13 -38.19 -97.59
CA THR A 10 -44.61 -38.65 -96.29
C THR A 10 -44.50 -40.17 -96.19
N GLN A 11 -43.47 -40.66 -95.50
CA GLN A 11 -43.34 -42.06 -95.14
C GLN A 11 -44.03 -42.31 -93.79
N SER A 12 -45.03 -43.19 -93.76
CA SER A 12 -45.67 -43.64 -92.52
C SER A 12 -44.66 -44.44 -91.69
N GLY A 13 -44.39 -44.01 -90.46
CA GLY A 13 -43.52 -44.72 -89.51
C GLY A 13 -42.11 -44.15 -89.28
N ALA A 14 -41.85 -42.88 -89.62
CA ALA A 14 -40.56 -42.24 -89.29
C ALA A 14 -40.45 -41.95 -87.78
N ALA A 15 -39.32 -42.34 -87.17
CA ALA A 15 -38.92 -42.07 -85.78
C ALA A 15 -38.61 -40.57 -85.50
N TRP A 16 -39.22 -39.67 -86.26
CA TRP A 16 -39.03 -38.23 -86.17
C TRP A 16 -40.25 -37.62 -85.49
N SER A 17 -40.12 -37.32 -84.19
CA SER A 17 -41.08 -36.48 -83.47
C SER A 17 -40.74 -35.00 -83.74
N ALA A 18 -41.53 -34.32 -84.58
CA ALA A 18 -41.36 -32.90 -84.81
C ALA A 18 -41.74 -32.15 -83.53
N VAL A 19 -40.73 -31.60 -82.83
CA VAL A 19 -40.95 -30.82 -81.61
C VAL A 19 -41.93 -29.68 -81.94
N PRO A 20 -43.10 -29.61 -81.29
CA PRO A 20 -44.09 -28.58 -81.58
C PRO A 20 -43.46 -27.19 -81.49
N ARG A 21 -43.76 -26.28 -82.43
CA ARG A 21 -43.20 -24.93 -82.48
C ARG A 21 -43.36 -24.16 -81.17
N VAL A 22 -44.45 -24.41 -80.45
CA VAL A 22 -44.69 -23.86 -79.11
C VAL A 22 -43.65 -24.36 -78.10
N ALA A 23 -43.33 -25.66 -78.11
CA ALA A 23 -42.31 -26.24 -77.24
C ALA A 23 -40.90 -25.73 -77.56
N LEU A 24 -40.54 -25.58 -78.84
CA LEU A 24 -39.27 -24.96 -79.22
C LEU A 24 -39.15 -23.52 -78.72
N ASN A 25 -40.20 -22.70 -78.93
CA ASN A 25 -40.23 -21.32 -78.44
C ASN A 25 -40.18 -21.25 -76.91
N MET A 26 -40.83 -22.18 -76.21
CA MET A 26 -40.80 -22.27 -74.75
C MET A 26 -39.42 -22.68 -74.22
N VAL A 27 -38.74 -23.63 -74.86
CA VAL A 27 -37.38 -24.05 -74.46
C VAL A 27 -36.39 -22.90 -74.66
N THR A 28 -36.44 -22.20 -75.80
CA THR A 28 -35.61 -21.02 -76.03
C THR A 28 -35.93 -19.91 -75.03
N ALA A 29 -37.21 -19.63 -74.74
CA ALA A 29 -37.61 -18.64 -73.75
C ALA A 29 -37.17 -19.02 -72.32
N ALA A 30 -37.28 -20.30 -71.95
CA ALA A 30 -36.84 -20.80 -70.64
C ALA A 30 -35.31 -20.71 -70.47
N LEU A 31 -34.55 -21.03 -71.52
CA LEU A 31 -33.10 -20.87 -71.51
C LEU A 31 -32.68 -19.40 -71.38
N VAL A 32 -33.39 -18.50 -72.08
CA VAL A 32 -33.17 -17.05 -71.94
C VAL A 32 -33.52 -16.57 -70.53
N ALA A 33 -34.58 -17.09 -69.92
CA ALA A 33 -34.95 -16.77 -68.55
C ALA A 33 -33.90 -17.26 -67.54
N GLN A 34 -33.46 -18.51 -67.64
CA GLN A 34 -32.44 -19.09 -66.76
C GLN A 34 -31.08 -18.39 -66.90
N SER A 35 -30.66 -18.07 -68.13
CA SER A 35 -29.43 -17.31 -68.35
C SER A 35 -29.53 -15.89 -67.79
N ALA A 36 -30.66 -15.21 -67.97
CA ALA A 36 -30.89 -13.89 -67.37
C ALA A 36 -30.89 -13.93 -65.83
N GLU A 37 -31.44 -14.97 -65.21
CA GLU A 37 -31.41 -15.18 -63.76
C GLU A 37 -29.99 -15.45 -63.25
N ALA A 38 -29.22 -16.31 -63.93
CA ALA A 38 -27.83 -16.57 -63.58
C ALA A 38 -26.95 -15.30 -63.71
N LEU A 39 -27.12 -14.53 -64.80
CA LEU A 39 -26.42 -13.26 -64.98
C LEU A 39 -26.79 -12.25 -63.89
N ARG A 40 -28.07 -12.22 -63.47
CA ARG A 40 -28.53 -11.36 -62.38
C ARG A 40 -27.89 -11.78 -61.04
N GLY A 41 -27.80 -13.07 -60.77
CA GLY A 41 -27.10 -13.61 -59.59
C GLY A 41 -25.62 -13.22 -59.55
N LEU A 42 -24.90 -13.39 -60.66
CA LEU A 42 -23.48 -12.99 -60.77
C LEU A 42 -23.28 -11.47 -60.56
N ASN A 43 -24.22 -10.66 -61.06
CA ASN A 43 -24.18 -9.22 -60.84
C ASN A 43 -24.38 -8.87 -59.36
N TYR A 44 -25.28 -9.58 -58.65
CA TYR A 44 -25.42 -9.41 -57.21
C TYR A 44 -24.15 -9.82 -56.46
N ASP A 45 -23.54 -10.97 -56.78
CA ASP A 45 -22.28 -11.39 -56.16
C ASP A 45 -21.18 -10.36 -56.37
N LYS A 46 -21.06 -9.82 -57.59
CA LYS A 46 -20.08 -8.75 -57.86
C LYS A 46 -20.33 -7.52 -56.99
N GLN A 47 -21.58 -7.07 -56.89
CA GLN A 47 -21.94 -5.93 -56.04
C GLN A 47 -21.71 -6.23 -54.55
N ASN A 48 -22.01 -7.45 -54.09
CA ASN A 48 -21.78 -7.89 -52.72
C ASN A 48 -20.28 -7.88 -52.40
N TRP A 49 -19.43 -8.45 -53.26
CA TRP A 49 -17.97 -8.48 -53.05
C TRP A 49 -17.35 -7.09 -53.04
N GLN A 50 -17.80 -6.18 -53.91
CA GLN A 50 -17.35 -4.79 -53.84
C GLN A 50 -17.68 -4.16 -52.48
N GLN A 51 -18.89 -4.39 -51.98
CA GLN A 51 -19.30 -3.92 -50.66
C GLN A 51 -18.45 -4.54 -49.53
N VAL A 52 -18.22 -5.87 -49.56
CA VAL A 52 -17.39 -6.59 -48.58
C VAL A 52 -15.99 -6.00 -48.46
N TYR A 53 -15.34 -5.68 -49.58
CA TYR A 53 -13.95 -5.20 -49.59
C TYR A 53 -13.79 -3.71 -49.28
N SER A 54 -14.78 -2.87 -49.60
CA SER A 54 -14.55 -1.42 -49.71
C SER A 54 -15.48 -0.55 -48.87
N THR A 55 -16.62 -1.06 -48.42
CA THR A 55 -17.55 -0.27 -47.60
C THR A 55 -17.00 -0.10 -46.18
N ASP A 56 -17.19 1.04 -45.56
CA ASP A 56 -16.72 1.42 -44.22
C ASP A 56 -17.78 1.20 -43.12
N GLY A 57 -18.76 0.32 -43.37
CA GLY A 57 -19.86 0.04 -42.45
C GLY A 57 -20.57 -1.28 -42.74
N ASN A 58 -21.80 -1.41 -42.26
CA ASN A 58 -22.64 -2.56 -42.58
C ASN A 58 -23.07 -2.54 -44.05
N ILE A 59 -23.02 -3.70 -44.68
CA ILE A 59 -23.40 -3.96 -46.06
C ILE A 59 -24.63 -4.84 -46.11
N THR A 60 -25.37 -4.78 -47.21
CA THR A 60 -26.49 -5.70 -47.47
C THR A 60 -26.10 -6.63 -48.60
N VAL A 61 -25.86 -7.90 -48.26
CA VAL A 61 -25.58 -8.96 -49.21
C VAL A 61 -26.91 -9.45 -49.78
N LYS A 62 -27.06 -9.39 -51.10
CA LYS A 62 -28.23 -9.92 -51.81
C LYS A 62 -27.91 -11.24 -52.48
N LEU A 63 -28.60 -12.31 -52.12
CA LEU A 63 -28.38 -13.64 -52.68
C LEU A 63 -29.16 -13.82 -53.99
N PRO A 64 -28.75 -14.77 -54.86
CA PRO A 64 -29.44 -15.04 -56.12
C PRO A 64 -30.93 -15.43 -55.99
N ASP A 65 -31.31 -16.00 -54.85
CA ASP A 65 -32.70 -16.34 -54.50
C ASP A 65 -33.56 -15.13 -54.07
N GLY A 66 -32.96 -13.92 -54.05
CA GLY A 66 -33.60 -12.67 -53.66
C GLY A 66 -33.61 -12.38 -52.17
N THR A 67 -33.13 -13.31 -51.34
CA THR A 67 -32.97 -13.07 -49.90
C THR A 67 -31.80 -12.13 -49.62
N THR A 68 -31.79 -11.53 -48.43
CA THR A 68 -30.77 -10.56 -48.05
C THR A 68 -30.24 -10.83 -46.66
N PHE A 69 -28.94 -10.59 -46.48
CA PHE A 69 -28.26 -10.62 -45.19
C PHE A 69 -27.56 -9.28 -44.96
N THR A 70 -27.71 -8.71 -43.75
CA THR A 70 -27.02 -7.47 -43.38
C THR A 70 -25.95 -7.76 -42.33
N GLY A 71 -24.73 -7.27 -42.56
CA GLY A 71 -23.62 -7.45 -41.64
C GLY A 71 -22.44 -6.52 -41.98
N PRO A 72 -21.42 -6.46 -41.12
CA PRO A 72 -20.26 -5.59 -41.33
C PRO A 72 -19.43 -6.04 -42.54
N SER A 73 -18.88 -5.08 -43.29
CA SER A 73 -17.87 -5.36 -44.32
C SER A 73 -16.55 -5.82 -43.69
N TRP A 74 -15.66 -6.43 -44.47
CA TRP A 74 -14.33 -6.80 -43.99
C TRP A 74 -13.45 -5.58 -43.71
N LYS A 75 -13.60 -4.52 -44.51
CA LYS A 75 -12.90 -3.25 -44.26
C LYS A 75 -13.32 -2.64 -42.94
N TYR A 76 -14.63 -2.62 -42.63
CA TYR A 76 -15.14 -2.14 -41.34
C TYR A 76 -14.56 -2.94 -40.17
N LEU A 77 -14.52 -4.27 -40.27
CA LEU A 77 -13.93 -5.12 -39.23
C LEU A 77 -12.41 -4.90 -39.10
N SER A 78 -11.68 -4.82 -40.22
CA SER A 78 -10.23 -4.56 -40.20
C SER A 78 -9.89 -3.22 -39.56
N ASP A 79 -10.61 -2.17 -39.96
CA ASP A 79 -10.38 -0.81 -39.48
C ASP A 79 -10.75 -0.67 -38.00
N ASN A 80 -11.75 -1.39 -37.50
CA ASN A 80 -12.27 -1.18 -36.14
C ASN A 80 -11.91 -2.28 -35.12
N ILE A 81 -11.53 -3.49 -35.53
CA ILE A 81 -11.29 -4.62 -34.62
C ILE A 81 -9.83 -5.08 -34.62
N VAL A 82 -9.15 -5.06 -35.76
CA VAL A 82 -7.85 -5.74 -35.90
C VAL A 82 -6.66 -4.83 -35.58
N LEU A 83 -6.80 -3.50 -35.67
CA LEU A 83 -5.66 -2.58 -35.66
C LEU A 83 -5.75 -1.38 -34.72
N GLN A 84 -6.80 -1.25 -33.91
CA GLN A 84 -6.96 -0.06 -33.07
C GLN A 84 -6.84 -0.39 -31.57
N ASN A 85 -6.14 0.50 -30.86
CA ASN A 85 -6.31 0.73 -29.43
C ASN A 85 -7.79 1.06 -29.18
N ASP A 86 -8.62 0.03 -29.08
CA ASP A 86 -10.03 0.15 -28.78
C ASP A 86 -10.19 0.91 -27.45
N SER A 87 -10.96 1.98 -27.44
CA SER A 87 -11.21 2.74 -26.21
C SER A 87 -11.92 1.90 -25.13
N ARG A 88 -12.55 0.77 -25.50
CA ARG A 88 -13.08 -0.27 -24.60
C ARG A 88 -12.03 -1.26 -24.09
N LEU A 89 -10.77 -1.16 -24.53
CA LEU A 89 -9.61 -1.85 -23.96
C LEU A 89 -8.82 -0.93 -23.03
N THR A 90 -8.89 0.39 -23.21
CA THR A 90 -8.37 1.40 -22.25
C THR A 90 -9.36 1.74 -21.14
N THR A 91 -10.60 1.29 -21.27
CA THR A 91 -11.65 1.36 -20.26
C THR A 91 -12.26 -0.02 -20.11
N ILE A 92 -12.76 -0.42 -18.94
CA ILE A 92 -13.49 -1.68 -18.84
C ILE A 92 -14.87 -1.45 -19.48
N ASN A 93 -15.04 -1.91 -20.72
CA ASN A 93 -16.32 -1.88 -21.45
C ASN A 93 -16.89 -0.46 -21.71
N GLY A 94 -16.03 0.49 -22.10
CA GLY A 94 -16.45 1.83 -22.54
C GLY A 94 -17.00 2.73 -21.42
N LYS A 95 -16.80 2.36 -20.14
CA LYS A 95 -17.32 3.10 -18.99
C LYS A 95 -16.16 3.67 -18.17
N THR A 96 -16.27 4.94 -17.81
CA THR A 96 -15.47 5.57 -16.74
C THR A 96 -15.97 5.04 -15.40
N GLY A 97 -15.61 3.80 -15.07
CA GLY A 97 -16.03 3.10 -13.85
C GLY A 97 -16.61 1.71 -14.16
N GLY A 98 -16.09 0.70 -13.48
CA GLY A 98 -16.52 -0.68 -13.59
C GLY A 98 -15.87 -1.54 -12.49
N ILE A 99 -16.54 -2.63 -12.10
CA ILE A 99 -16.03 -3.60 -11.12
C ILE A 99 -15.33 -4.73 -11.89
N ILE A 100 -14.07 -5.01 -11.57
CA ILE A 100 -13.41 -6.24 -12.00
C ILE A 100 -13.80 -7.34 -11.01
N ASN A 101 -14.60 -8.31 -11.47
CA ASN A 101 -15.07 -9.43 -10.63
C ASN A 101 -14.13 -10.65 -10.71
N GLY A 102 -12.81 -10.40 -10.67
CA GLY A 102 -11.76 -11.41 -10.82
C GLY A 102 -10.39 -10.89 -10.35
N GLU A 103 -9.37 -11.74 -10.40
CA GLU A 103 -8.02 -11.34 -9.99
C GLU A 103 -7.39 -10.33 -10.97
N ILE A 104 -6.72 -9.31 -10.42
CA ILE A 104 -5.86 -8.39 -11.18
C ILE A 104 -4.41 -8.79 -10.90
N SER A 105 -3.77 -9.43 -11.87
CA SER A 105 -2.35 -9.76 -11.79
C SER A 105 -1.50 -8.67 -12.45
N LEU A 106 -0.64 -8.03 -11.66
CA LEU A 106 0.35 -7.07 -12.15
C LEU A 106 1.69 -7.78 -12.32
N THR A 107 2.04 -8.07 -13.56
CA THR A 107 3.29 -8.77 -13.88
C THR A 107 4.51 -7.88 -13.63
N ARG A 108 5.69 -8.48 -13.64
CA ARG A 108 6.96 -7.74 -13.51
C ARG A 108 7.11 -6.71 -14.62
N SER A 109 7.59 -5.52 -14.28
CA SER A 109 7.96 -4.50 -15.25
C SER A 109 9.10 -5.02 -16.14
N ALA A 110 9.19 -4.52 -17.38
CA ALA A 110 10.28 -4.84 -18.30
C ALA A 110 11.65 -4.36 -17.78
N THR A 111 11.63 -3.45 -16.81
CA THR A 111 12.79 -2.90 -16.11
C THR A 111 12.65 -3.27 -14.63
N GLU A 112 13.69 -3.87 -14.03
CA GLU A 112 13.87 -4.05 -12.58
C GLU A 112 13.11 -5.19 -11.86
N ASN A 113 13.33 -5.30 -10.55
CA ASN A 113 12.76 -6.28 -9.62
C ASN A 113 11.39 -5.82 -9.05
N ILE A 114 10.64 -5.04 -9.84
CA ILE A 114 9.36 -4.42 -9.45
C ILE A 114 8.21 -4.91 -10.32
N SER A 115 7.00 -4.95 -9.75
CA SER A 115 5.78 -5.15 -10.53
C SER A 115 5.42 -3.88 -11.31
N ASN A 116 4.57 -4.05 -12.33
CA ASN A 116 3.76 -2.95 -12.83
C ASN A 116 2.97 -2.32 -11.65
N ARG A 117 2.69 -1.02 -11.74
CA ARG A 117 2.13 -0.23 -10.64
C ARG A 117 0.62 -0.01 -10.86
N ILE A 118 -0.15 -0.03 -9.78
CA ILE A 118 -1.48 0.61 -9.77
C ILE A 118 -1.27 2.09 -9.50
N VAL A 119 -1.93 2.94 -10.28
CA VAL A 119 -1.89 4.39 -10.10
C VAL A 119 -3.28 4.89 -9.71
N PHE A 120 -3.39 5.47 -8.54
CA PHE A 120 -4.57 6.19 -8.05
C PHE A 120 -4.38 7.67 -8.34
N THR A 121 -4.90 8.12 -9.49
CA THR A 121 -4.80 9.53 -9.89
C THR A 121 -5.71 10.39 -9.03
N THR A 122 -5.14 11.37 -8.36
CA THR A 122 -5.88 12.38 -7.58
C THR A 122 -6.09 13.65 -8.41
N ILE A 123 -5.12 14.01 -9.25
CA ILE A 123 -5.21 15.13 -10.19
C ILE A 123 -4.81 14.63 -11.58
N VAL A 124 -5.74 14.75 -12.53
CA VAL A 124 -5.55 14.29 -13.91
C VAL A 124 -4.27 14.90 -14.50
N ALA A 125 -3.40 14.03 -15.01
CA ALA A 125 -2.11 14.38 -15.63
C ALA A 125 -1.10 15.12 -14.73
N ALA A 126 -1.30 15.13 -13.41
CA ALA A 126 -0.39 15.82 -12.49
C ALA A 126 -0.01 14.99 -11.27
N GLU A 127 -0.96 14.31 -10.63
CA GLU A 127 -0.73 13.72 -9.31
C GLU A 127 -1.50 12.44 -9.04
N GLY A 128 -0.90 11.59 -8.21
CA GLY A 128 -1.52 10.38 -7.72
C GLY A 128 -0.63 9.62 -6.74
N LEU A 129 -1.23 8.59 -6.14
CA LEU A 129 -0.53 7.57 -5.37
C LEU A 129 -0.26 6.37 -6.27
N THR A 130 0.88 5.73 -6.06
CA THR A 130 1.19 4.45 -6.71
C THR A 130 1.37 3.35 -5.68
N ALA A 131 0.95 2.15 -6.05
CA ALA A 131 1.15 0.94 -5.28
C ALA A 131 1.79 -0.13 -6.18
N TRP A 132 2.86 -0.75 -5.70
CA TRP A 132 3.54 -1.84 -6.44
C TRP A 132 4.30 -2.76 -5.49
N ALA A 133 4.57 -3.96 -5.98
CA ALA A 133 5.43 -4.91 -5.29
C ALA A 133 6.87 -4.75 -5.77
N GLU A 134 7.81 -4.84 -4.83
CA GLU A 134 9.24 -4.89 -5.13
C GLU A 134 9.89 -6.04 -4.37
N ARG A 135 10.86 -6.69 -5.01
CA ARG A 135 11.82 -7.55 -4.29
C ARG A 135 12.96 -6.67 -3.80
N HIS A 136 13.01 -6.43 -2.49
CA HIS A 136 14.04 -5.63 -1.84
C HIS A 136 14.98 -6.50 -1.00
N ASN A 137 16.27 -6.15 -0.96
CA ASN A 137 17.28 -6.82 -0.12
C ASN A 137 17.33 -6.14 1.26
N PHE A 138 17.15 -6.91 2.32
CA PHE A 138 17.20 -6.40 3.69
C PHE A 138 18.63 -6.51 4.22
N ALA A 139 18.92 -5.75 5.30
CA ALA A 139 20.24 -5.73 5.92
C ALA A 139 20.73 -7.11 6.41
N ASP A 140 19.81 -8.06 6.56
CA ASP A 140 20.09 -9.46 6.91
C ASP A 140 20.47 -10.35 5.71
N GLY A 141 20.61 -9.76 4.52
CA GLY A 141 20.96 -10.47 3.28
C GLY A 141 19.80 -11.23 2.65
N THR A 142 18.61 -11.21 3.24
CA THR A 142 17.41 -11.83 2.65
C THR A 142 16.72 -10.87 1.68
N ASN A 143 16.04 -11.44 0.70
CA ASN A 143 15.18 -10.69 -0.20
C ASN A 143 13.71 -10.90 0.17
N ARG A 144 12.92 -9.82 0.21
CA ARG A 144 11.50 -9.89 0.58
C ARG A 144 10.66 -9.10 -0.39
N GLN A 145 9.43 -9.55 -0.59
CA GLN A 145 8.43 -8.78 -1.31
C GLN A 145 7.90 -7.70 -0.39
N ILE A 146 8.03 -6.45 -0.82
CA ILE A 146 7.49 -5.29 -0.11
C ILE A 146 6.36 -4.70 -0.94
N LEU A 147 5.28 -4.30 -0.28
CA LEU A 147 4.29 -3.42 -0.88
C LEU A 147 4.79 -1.99 -0.67
N ASN A 148 5.11 -1.33 -1.77
CA ASN A 148 5.49 0.07 -1.76
C ASN A 148 4.27 0.96 -1.97
N LEU A 149 4.24 2.07 -1.26
CA LEU A 149 3.31 3.18 -1.48
C LEU A 149 4.15 4.44 -1.71
N SER A 150 3.99 5.09 -2.87
CA SER A 150 4.72 6.34 -3.17
C SER A 150 3.95 7.30 -4.05
N SER A 151 4.34 8.57 -4.02
CA SER A 151 3.79 9.58 -4.92
C SER A 151 4.28 9.37 -6.35
N VAL A 152 3.38 9.56 -7.32
CA VAL A 152 3.73 9.63 -8.76
C VAL A 152 4.79 10.71 -9.01
N SER A 153 4.67 11.88 -8.37
CA SER A 153 5.56 13.02 -8.58
C SER A 153 6.88 12.95 -7.81
N GLY A 154 7.00 12.02 -6.85
CA GLY A 154 8.13 11.97 -5.90
C GLY A 154 8.20 13.14 -4.90
N SER A 155 7.49 14.25 -5.16
CA SER A 155 7.52 15.46 -4.35
C SER A 155 6.61 15.41 -3.11
N ARG A 156 5.57 14.57 -3.14
CA ARG A 156 4.61 14.39 -2.04
C ARG A 156 4.85 13.08 -1.30
N LYS A 157 4.54 13.04 0.00
CA LYS A 157 4.67 11.82 0.81
C LYS A 157 3.43 10.94 0.61
N ALA A 158 3.66 9.64 0.46
CA ALA A 158 2.61 8.65 0.52
C ALA A 158 2.38 8.24 1.97
N VAL A 159 1.11 8.14 2.36
CA VAL A 159 0.69 7.71 3.69
C VAL A 159 -0.33 6.60 3.52
N LEU A 160 -0.18 5.53 4.28
CA LEU A 160 -1.23 4.53 4.46
C LEU A 160 -2.15 5.01 5.58
N HIS A 161 -3.38 5.38 5.23
CA HIS A 161 -4.43 5.55 6.23
C HIS A 161 -5.15 4.21 6.38
N ALA A 162 -5.11 3.64 7.58
CA ALA A 162 -5.87 2.46 7.93
C ALA A 162 -6.83 2.84 9.06
N ASP A 163 -8.14 2.76 8.79
CA ASP A 163 -9.19 2.99 9.80
C ASP A 163 -9.18 1.91 10.91
N GLY A 164 -8.36 0.86 10.73
CA GLY A 164 -8.11 -0.20 11.69
C GLY A 164 -6.62 -0.55 11.78
N GLY A 165 -6.30 -1.53 12.62
CA GLY A 165 -4.93 -1.93 12.91
C GLY A 165 -4.29 -2.67 11.74
N VAL A 166 -2.97 -2.73 11.75
CA VAL A 166 -2.25 -3.57 10.81
C VAL A 166 -2.27 -5.00 11.35
N LEU A 167 -2.90 -5.92 10.61
CA LEU A 167 -2.80 -7.34 10.92
C LEU A 167 -1.40 -7.82 10.54
N CYS A 168 -0.54 -8.06 11.52
CA CYS A 168 0.65 -8.87 11.31
C CYS A 168 0.37 -10.30 11.75
N ARG A 169 0.98 -11.26 11.04
CA ARG A 169 1.17 -12.60 11.59
C ARG A 169 2.33 -12.57 12.58
N ALA A 170 2.39 -13.53 13.49
CA ALA A 170 3.45 -13.68 14.49
C ALA A 170 4.82 -14.07 13.88
N GLY A 171 5.40 -13.19 13.07
CA GLY A 171 6.70 -13.38 12.41
C GLY A 171 6.63 -13.90 10.97
N MET A 172 7.78 -13.92 10.30
CA MET A 172 7.89 -14.17 8.84
C MET A 172 7.66 -15.62 8.41
N ASN A 173 7.65 -16.61 9.32
CA ASN A 173 7.45 -18.02 8.96
C ASN A 173 6.37 -18.72 9.79
N ASN A 174 5.58 -17.97 10.57
CA ASN A 174 4.55 -18.53 11.43
C ASN A 174 3.18 -18.50 10.72
N LEU A 175 2.57 -19.68 10.54
CA LEU A 175 1.26 -19.87 9.89
C LEU A 175 0.14 -19.99 10.93
N SER A 176 0.05 -19.05 11.86
CA SER A 176 -1.11 -18.95 12.76
C SER A 176 -2.33 -18.40 12.02
N LEU A 177 -3.49 -19.05 12.21
CA LEU A 177 -4.79 -18.57 11.70
C LEU A 177 -5.36 -17.41 12.52
N LEU A 178 -4.87 -17.19 13.74
CA LEU A 178 -5.27 -16.08 14.60
C LEU A 178 -4.46 -14.84 14.22
N ARG A 179 -5.15 -13.76 13.84
CA ARG A 179 -4.57 -12.45 13.52
C ARG A 179 -5.18 -11.42 14.45
N THR A 180 -4.34 -10.71 15.19
CA THR A 180 -4.75 -9.56 15.99
C THR A 180 -4.26 -8.28 15.31
N GLY A 181 -5.07 -7.23 15.38
CA GLY A 181 -4.63 -5.92 14.90
C GLY A 181 -3.75 -5.30 15.96
N TYR A 182 -2.53 -4.93 15.61
CA TYR A 182 -1.81 -3.96 16.43
C TYR A 182 -2.11 -2.57 15.92
N PHE A 183 -2.35 -1.68 16.85
CA PHE A 183 -2.61 -0.28 16.60
C PHE A 183 -1.56 0.45 17.40
N ILE A 184 -0.67 1.11 16.68
CA ILE A 184 0.17 2.13 17.27
C ILE A 184 -0.67 3.38 17.21
N ASP A 185 -1.23 3.71 18.36
CA ASP A 185 -2.01 4.92 18.50
C ASP A 185 -1.13 5.96 19.20
N TYR A 186 -0.94 7.06 18.49
CA TYR A 186 -0.32 8.23 19.03
C TYR A 186 -1.38 9.31 19.17
N GLU A 187 -2.12 9.22 20.27
CA GLU A 187 -2.97 10.30 20.73
C GLU A 187 -2.12 11.32 21.50
N SER A 188 -1.32 10.83 22.47
CA SER A 188 -0.20 11.53 23.16
C SER A 188 0.50 10.58 24.15
N GLY A 189 1.63 10.99 24.76
CA GLY A 189 2.38 10.18 25.75
C GLY A 189 3.29 9.12 25.11
N PRO A 190 3.79 8.13 25.88
CA PRO A 190 4.50 7.01 25.29
C PRO A 190 3.51 6.28 24.37
N ILE A 191 4.02 5.87 23.21
CA ILE A 191 3.18 5.48 22.08
C ILE A 191 2.26 4.35 22.53
N SER A 192 0.95 4.58 22.56
CA SER A 192 0.04 3.58 23.10
C SER A 192 -0.05 2.44 22.11
N LEU A 193 0.37 1.27 22.56
CA LEU A 193 0.22 0.05 21.80
C LEU A 193 -1.12 -0.55 22.19
N TYR A 194 -2.06 -0.61 21.26
CA TYR A 194 -3.30 -1.34 21.42
C TYR A 194 -3.24 -2.66 20.65
N ILE A 195 -3.90 -3.68 21.20
CA ILE A 195 -4.26 -4.89 20.47
C ILE A 195 -5.77 -4.92 20.40
N ASP A 196 -6.27 -4.88 19.16
CA ASP A 196 -7.68 -4.67 18.88
C ASP A 196 -8.19 -3.41 19.61
N SER A 197 -9.16 -3.52 20.51
CA SER A 197 -9.69 -2.38 21.28
C SER A 197 -9.06 -2.20 22.66
N THR A 198 -8.03 -2.98 23.03
CA THR A 198 -7.47 -2.99 24.38
C THR A 198 -6.13 -2.28 24.42
N ARG A 199 -5.97 -1.27 25.30
CA ARG A 199 -4.69 -0.59 25.52
C ARG A 199 -3.72 -1.55 26.21
N MET A 200 -2.64 -1.92 25.52
CA MET A 200 -1.67 -2.92 25.99
C MET A 200 -0.46 -2.33 26.69
N GLY A 201 -0.26 -1.03 26.57
CA GLY A 201 0.83 -0.33 27.22
C GLY A 201 1.26 0.83 26.35
N ALA A 202 2.48 1.27 26.59
CA ALA A 202 3.06 2.41 25.92
C ALA A 202 4.50 2.08 25.54
N ILE A 203 4.92 2.34 24.30
CA ILE A 203 6.31 2.20 23.89
C ILE A 203 7.05 3.40 24.46
N GLN A 204 7.93 3.11 25.43
CA GLN A 204 8.71 4.08 26.20
C GLN A 204 10.19 3.68 26.11
N LEU A 205 11.08 4.62 25.81
CA LEU A 205 12.46 4.33 25.39
C LEU A 205 13.53 4.51 26.52
N SER A 206 13.19 4.24 27.79
CA SER A 206 14.10 4.30 28.98
C SER A 206 13.49 3.61 30.24
N ALA A 207 14.19 3.26 31.35
CA ALA A 207 15.31 2.31 31.58
C ALA A 207 15.02 1.45 32.86
N THR A 208 15.49 0.19 32.96
CA THR A 208 15.20 -0.79 34.05
C THR A 208 16.42 -1.07 34.96
N SER A 209 16.23 -1.39 36.25
CA SER A 209 17.31 -1.53 37.25
C SER A 209 17.38 -2.91 37.92
N ASP A 210 17.96 -3.90 37.25
CA ASP A 210 18.22 -5.25 37.78
C ASP A 210 19.73 -5.50 38.00
N ARG A 211 20.14 -6.31 39.01
CA ARG A 211 21.57 -6.57 39.32
C ARG A 211 22.30 -7.12 38.10
N LEU A 212 21.69 -8.04 37.39
CA LEU A 212 22.33 -8.73 36.27
C LEU A 212 22.38 -7.87 35.00
N LEU A 213 21.57 -6.79 34.91
CA LEU A 213 21.68 -5.77 33.85
C LEU A 213 22.77 -4.73 34.13
N LYS A 214 23.61 -4.97 35.15
CA LYS A 214 24.73 -4.14 35.57
C LYS A 214 26.01 -4.99 35.58
N LYS A 215 27.16 -4.36 35.39
CA LYS A 215 28.49 -4.98 35.43
C LYS A 215 29.40 -4.17 36.33
N GLU A 216 30.53 -4.76 36.73
CA GLU A 216 31.50 -4.10 37.61
C GLU A 216 30.80 -3.61 38.90
N ILE A 217 29.95 -4.48 39.44
CA ILE A 217 29.15 -4.19 40.64
C ILE A 217 30.08 -4.27 41.83
N GLU A 218 30.44 -3.10 42.33
CA GLU A 218 31.11 -2.94 43.59
C GLU A 218 30.11 -2.35 44.59
N TYR A 219 29.92 -3.03 45.72
CA TYR A 219 29.06 -2.51 46.77
C TYR A 219 29.83 -1.47 47.56
N LEU A 220 29.18 -0.34 47.82
CA LEU A 220 29.76 0.74 48.61
C LEU A 220 30.13 0.26 50.04
N SER A 221 29.48 -0.78 50.56
CA SER A 221 29.87 -1.42 51.83
C SER A 221 31.24 -2.09 51.81
N ASP A 222 31.71 -2.48 50.64
CA ASP A 222 32.91 -3.32 50.45
C ASP A 222 34.13 -2.48 50.02
N MET A 223 33.92 -1.18 49.72
CA MET A 223 34.97 -0.24 49.34
C MET A 223 35.78 0.19 50.57
N VAL A 224 37.11 0.09 50.49
CA VAL A 224 38.05 0.43 51.58
C VAL A 224 38.65 1.81 51.34
N GLY A 225 38.53 2.75 52.30
CA GLY A 225 39.32 4.00 52.33
C GLY A 225 38.55 5.32 52.45
N ALA A 226 37.22 5.30 52.31
CA ALA A 226 36.33 6.41 52.67
C ALA A 226 34.99 5.80 53.10
N ASP A 227 34.38 6.27 54.18
CA ASP A 227 33.02 5.85 54.57
C ASP A 227 32.03 6.48 53.57
N PRO A 228 31.50 5.72 52.60
CA PRO A 228 30.68 6.30 51.54
C PRO A 228 29.35 6.82 52.10
N SER A 229 28.92 6.34 53.27
CA SER A 229 27.70 6.77 53.94
C SER A 229 27.85 8.09 54.67
N ALA A 230 29.01 8.36 55.28
CA ALA A 230 29.33 9.67 55.86
C ALA A 230 29.46 10.76 54.79
N ASN A 231 30.08 10.44 53.65
CA ASN A 231 30.15 11.36 52.51
C ASN A 231 28.76 11.59 51.90
N ALA A 232 27.96 10.53 51.72
CA ALA A 232 26.58 10.64 51.26
C ALA A 232 25.73 11.51 52.20
N LEU A 233 25.86 11.38 53.53
CA LEU A 233 25.14 12.23 54.48
C LEU A 233 25.57 13.70 54.38
N ASN A 234 26.88 13.97 54.33
CA ASN A 234 27.40 15.33 54.20
C ASN A 234 26.95 16.00 52.89
N GLU A 235 26.89 15.24 51.80
CA GLU A 235 26.36 15.71 50.53
C GLU A 235 24.84 15.89 50.57
N VAL A 236 24.08 14.92 51.10
CA VAL A 236 22.61 15.02 51.23
C VAL A 236 22.18 16.18 52.13
N LEU A 237 22.95 16.50 53.18
CA LEU A 237 22.70 17.67 54.03
C LEU A 237 22.93 19.00 53.30
N GLN A 238 23.73 19.00 52.24
CA GLN A 238 23.93 20.14 51.36
C GLN A 238 22.93 20.16 50.19
N TRP A 239 22.17 19.07 49.98
CA TRP A 239 21.07 19.10 49.03
C TRP A 239 20.07 20.15 49.49
N ASN A 240 19.67 21.01 48.57
CA ASN A 240 18.74 22.08 48.83
C ASN A 240 17.40 21.72 48.19
N PRO A 241 16.44 21.10 48.91
CA PRO A 241 15.12 20.85 48.38
C PRO A 241 14.50 22.18 47.97
N ALA A 242 14.06 22.24 46.73
CA ALA A 242 13.38 23.40 46.18
C ALA A 242 11.95 23.02 45.85
N THR A 243 11.03 23.94 46.09
CA THR A 243 9.74 23.90 45.42
C THR A 243 9.89 24.58 44.09
N PHE A 244 9.52 23.92 43.00
CA PHE A 244 9.59 24.49 41.67
C PHE A 244 8.38 24.08 40.85
N LYS A 245 8.25 24.72 39.69
CA LYS A 245 7.29 24.34 38.66
C LYS A 245 8.04 24.10 37.37
N TYR A 246 7.64 23.08 36.62
CA TYR A 246 8.15 22.93 35.26
C TYR A 246 7.57 24.07 34.42
N LYS A 247 8.47 24.88 33.83
CA LYS A 247 8.08 25.92 32.87
C LYS A 247 7.29 25.26 31.72
N LYS A 248 6.26 25.95 31.22
CA LYS A 248 5.48 25.52 30.05
C LYS A 248 6.37 25.25 28.82
N ARG A 249 6.15 24.15 28.08
CA ARG A 249 6.89 23.77 26.83
C ARG A 249 5.98 23.21 25.74
N SER A 250 5.79 23.94 24.64
CA SER A 250 4.95 23.51 23.50
C SER A 250 3.55 23.00 23.94
N ILE A 251 3.17 21.76 23.59
CA ILE A 251 1.90 21.12 23.97
C ILE A 251 1.83 20.64 25.44
N ILE A 252 2.87 20.91 26.24
CA ILE A 252 3.00 20.50 27.64
C ILE A 252 2.80 21.73 28.57
N PRO A 253 1.78 21.77 29.43
CA PRO A 253 1.46 22.93 30.29
C PRO A 253 2.49 23.15 31.42
N GLU A 254 2.47 24.34 32.05
CA GLU A 254 3.12 24.54 33.35
C GLU A 254 2.53 23.53 34.34
N SER A 255 3.39 22.88 35.11
CA SER A 255 2.97 21.88 36.08
C SER A 255 2.47 22.53 37.38
N ASP A 256 1.80 21.74 38.21
CA ASP A 256 1.57 22.12 39.61
C ASP A 256 2.91 22.31 40.36
N THR A 257 2.86 22.94 41.54
CA THR A 257 4.04 23.07 42.41
C THR A 257 4.53 21.69 42.81
N HIS A 258 5.76 21.36 42.42
CA HIS A 258 6.44 20.15 42.82
C HIS A 258 7.46 20.46 43.89
N LEU A 259 7.62 19.52 44.83
CA LEU A 259 8.77 19.44 45.71
C LEU A 259 9.81 18.55 45.03
N GLY A 260 11.04 19.01 44.92
CA GLY A 260 12.13 18.20 44.37
C GLY A 260 13.47 18.90 44.46
N PHE A 261 14.35 18.60 43.50
CA PHE A 261 15.73 19.07 43.48
C PHE A 261 16.07 19.70 42.12
N ILE A 262 17.01 20.65 42.12
CA ILE A 262 17.54 21.28 40.92
C ILE A 262 18.82 20.55 40.50
N ALA A 263 18.82 19.99 39.28
CA ALA A 263 19.94 19.17 38.81
C ALA A 263 21.26 19.97 38.67
N ASN A 264 21.20 21.28 38.41
CA ASN A 264 22.39 22.16 38.37
C ASN A 264 23.03 22.36 39.75
N ASP A 265 22.23 22.51 40.81
CA ASP A 265 22.78 22.61 42.17
C ASP A 265 23.31 21.24 42.62
N LEU A 266 22.61 20.18 42.20
CA LEU A 266 22.94 18.81 42.55
C LEU A 266 24.19 18.29 41.84
N VAL A 267 24.54 18.77 40.64
CA VAL A 267 25.74 18.30 39.92
C VAL A 267 27.04 18.79 40.59
N GLU A 268 27.01 19.93 41.29
CA GLU A 268 28.18 20.44 42.03
C GLU A 268 28.46 19.62 43.30
N VAL A 269 27.40 19.11 43.95
CA VAL A 269 27.49 18.40 45.23
C VAL A 269 27.50 16.87 45.06
N SER A 270 26.71 16.35 44.12
CA SER A 270 26.49 14.92 43.86
C SER A 270 26.33 14.64 42.35
N PRO A 271 27.42 14.72 41.55
CA PRO A 271 27.37 14.65 40.09
C PRO A 271 26.81 13.34 39.51
N GLU A 272 26.91 12.23 40.24
CA GLU A 272 26.35 10.94 39.79
C GLU A 272 24.82 10.87 39.85
N CYS A 273 24.19 11.79 40.59
CA CYS A 273 22.74 11.93 40.64
C CYS A 273 22.17 12.69 39.44
N VAL A 274 23.04 13.08 38.50
CA VAL A 274 22.69 13.91 37.35
C VAL A 274 23.24 13.28 36.07
N LYS A 275 22.40 13.17 35.05
CA LYS A 275 22.76 12.77 33.68
C LYS A 275 22.69 13.98 32.76
N GLY A 276 23.44 13.96 31.65
CA GLY A 276 23.46 15.03 30.66
C GLY A 276 24.70 15.93 30.80
N LYS A 277 24.78 16.97 29.96
CA LYS A 277 25.91 17.91 29.95
C LYS A 277 25.55 19.29 30.51
N GLY A 278 24.26 19.54 30.72
CA GLY A 278 23.76 20.85 31.10
C GLY A 278 23.48 21.71 29.87
N LEU A 279 22.71 22.77 30.08
CA LEU A 279 22.39 23.74 29.04
C LEU A 279 23.31 24.95 29.18
N GLU A 280 23.83 25.44 28.06
CA GLU A 280 24.65 26.66 28.00
C GLU A 280 23.78 27.93 27.85
N ASP A 281 24.38 29.10 28.08
CA ASP A 281 23.70 30.40 27.92
C ASP A 281 23.17 30.59 26.48
N GLY A 282 21.87 30.85 26.35
CA GLY A 282 21.19 31.01 25.05
C GLY A 282 20.63 29.72 24.44
N TYR A 283 20.44 28.66 25.23
CA TYR A 283 19.88 27.38 24.77
C TYR A 283 18.46 27.48 24.18
N ASP A 284 18.12 26.54 23.29
CA ASP A 284 16.76 26.38 22.75
C ASP A 284 15.86 25.65 23.76
N GLU A 285 14.84 26.34 24.26
CA GLU A 285 13.89 25.83 25.25
C GLU A 285 13.11 24.58 24.80
N ASN A 286 13.09 24.27 23.49
CA ASN A 286 12.39 23.10 22.93
C ASN A 286 13.32 21.91 22.64
N ASN A 287 14.64 22.11 22.66
CA ASN A 287 15.62 21.06 22.44
C ASN A 287 16.41 20.80 23.72
N THR A 288 15.90 19.88 24.53
CA THR A 288 16.50 19.54 25.81
C THR A 288 17.44 18.34 25.74
N ALA A 289 17.99 18.00 24.56
CA ALA A 289 18.79 16.80 24.37
C ALA A 289 20.07 16.77 25.24
N GLU A 290 20.62 17.93 25.58
CA GLU A 290 21.82 18.07 26.40
C GLU A 290 21.53 18.47 27.86
N ALA A 291 20.26 18.72 28.18
CA ALA A 291 19.84 19.17 29.50
C ALA A 291 20.24 18.18 30.59
N TYR A 292 20.52 18.72 31.78
CA TYR A 292 20.64 17.87 32.95
C TYR A 292 19.29 17.21 33.28
N SER A 293 19.32 15.92 33.53
CA SER A 293 18.19 15.15 34.06
C SER A 293 18.63 14.48 35.35
N LEU A 294 17.76 14.49 36.36
CA LEU A 294 18.01 13.74 37.59
C LEU A 294 18.04 12.24 37.25
N ASP A 295 19.00 11.53 37.84
CA ASP A 295 18.95 10.08 37.92
C ASP A 295 18.30 9.71 39.26
N GLU A 296 16.97 9.55 39.24
CA GLU A 296 16.22 9.29 40.47
C GLU A 296 16.69 8.00 41.16
N ILE A 297 17.23 7.04 40.40
CA ILE A 297 17.77 5.78 40.95
C ILE A 297 19.05 6.06 41.75
N ALA A 298 19.94 6.88 41.21
CA ALA A 298 21.16 7.30 41.92
C ALA A 298 20.82 8.13 43.16
N MET A 299 19.85 9.04 43.06
CA MET A 299 19.38 9.84 44.20
C MET A 299 18.81 8.98 45.33
N ILE A 300 17.93 8.02 44.99
CA ILE A 300 17.34 7.10 45.98
C ILE A 300 18.45 6.28 46.67
N ALA A 301 19.46 5.83 45.92
CA ALA A 301 20.59 5.11 46.50
C ALA A 301 21.38 5.98 47.49
N LYS A 302 21.67 7.23 47.13
CA LYS A 302 22.41 8.16 48.00
C LYS A 302 21.64 8.56 49.26
N LEU A 303 20.34 8.81 49.15
CA LEU A 303 19.47 9.00 50.33
C LEU A 303 19.47 7.78 51.25
N THR A 304 19.45 6.57 50.70
CA THR A 304 19.50 5.33 51.48
C THR A 304 20.78 5.26 52.33
N LEU A 305 21.92 5.63 51.75
CA LEU A 305 23.20 5.70 52.46
C LEU A 305 23.17 6.75 53.59
N SER A 306 22.62 7.93 53.33
CA SER A 306 22.51 8.97 54.37
C SER A 306 21.65 8.53 55.55
N ILE A 307 20.57 7.78 55.30
CA ILE A 307 19.69 7.26 56.35
C ILE A 307 20.42 6.20 57.19
N GLN A 308 21.22 5.34 56.56
CA GLN A 308 22.03 4.34 57.26
C GLN A 308 23.04 5.00 58.21
N GLU A 309 23.68 6.09 57.78
CA GLU A 309 24.62 6.85 58.62
C GLU A 309 23.92 7.58 59.77
N LEU A 310 22.76 8.21 59.54
CA LEU A 310 21.97 8.81 60.61
C LEU A 310 21.57 7.79 61.68
N GLN A 311 21.16 6.57 61.27
CA GLN A 311 20.80 5.50 62.19
C GLN A 311 21.99 5.06 63.05
N LYS A 312 23.20 5.04 62.48
CA LYS A 312 24.45 4.73 63.21
C LYS A 312 24.74 5.80 64.28
N GLN A 313 24.69 7.08 63.92
CA GLN A 313 24.89 8.19 64.88
C GLN A 313 23.85 8.19 66.02
N ILE A 314 22.58 7.92 65.71
CA ILE A 314 21.52 7.80 66.73
C ILE A 314 21.82 6.65 67.70
N SER A 315 22.25 5.50 67.18
CA SER A 315 22.55 4.32 68.00
C SER A 315 23.72 4.59 68.95
N GLU A 316 24.74 5.34 68.50
CA GLU A 316 25.87 5.78 69.33
C GLU A 316 25.44 6.76 70.43
N LEU A 317 24.61 7.75 70.10
CA LEU A 317 24.06 8.70 71.09
C LEU A 317 23.23 8.00 72.16
N GLN A 318 22.40 7.03 71.78
CA GLN A 318 21.60 6.23 72.72
C GLN A 318 22.47 5.36 73.63
N ALA A 319 23.52 4.73 73.08
CA ALA A 319 24.47 3.93 73.87
C ALA A 319 25.20 4.79 74.92
N ASN A 320 25.60 6.00 74.53
CA ASN A 320 26.26 6.96 75.42
C ASN A 320 25.31 7.51 76.50
N GLY A 321 24.02 7.66 76.21
CA GLY A 321 23.00 8.08 77.17
C GLY A 321 22.51 7.00 78.13
N ALA A 322 22.69 5.71 77.80
CA ALA A 322 22.31 4.58 78.67
C ALA A 322 23.41 4.18 79.67
N GLY A 323 24.63 4.70 79.48
CA GLY A 323 25.79 4.47 80.36
C GLY A 323 25.96 5.50 81.49
N SER A 324 24.99 6.41 81.67
CA SER A 324 24.97 7.46 82.71
C SER A 324 23.85 7.26 83.71
#